data_AF-A0A2H3SN29-F1
#
_entry.id   AF-A0A2H3SN29-F1
#
_cell.length_a   1.000
_cell.length_b   1.000
_cell.length_c   1.000
_cell.angle_alpha   90.00
_cell.angle_beta   90.00
_cell.angle_gamma   90.00
#
_symmetry.space_group_name_H-M   'P 1'
#
loop_
_entity.id
_entity.type
_entity.pdbx_description
1 polymer ?
#
loop_
_entity_poly.entity_id
_entity_poly.type
_entity_poly.pdbx_seq_one_letter_code
_entity_poly.pdbx_strand_id
1 'polypeptide(L)'
;MGPKHPIKKLMADARARHESLLSKRSHDLYDAAERYRARRGRHPPPGFDKWMEAALASNSIVVEDYFDRIYKDLAPYWALDAHTLARRASAWHWVVKVRNGVATGVGDATDRVPWLELWTNLVEEFAKDLPDVDMPINYMDEPRLLVPFDELSKFVDQERDNRRIAPMKEVVTKFKTLSKLDDEKPQPYDPYWYNSSANYWELARVTCDPNTPSRNVQQVSDFKAPVEYPSNWDPEYAYKGYIKNWTAAQDPCLQPHLRQMHGSFVAPLSLSTSTELIPLFGGSKLPMNNEILIPGAMYLTADEFYSGGEKMGPAWHAKKTGIVWRGDASGGEPRADVWHRFHRHRLIQMLNGSYVDSVEHQGVKPKTFQLPNPDHYNSTHRTSNTIGQWLMQISDCGFKRLLCEKVGCDPVAPYYRELKHMTMKEQYHYKFLPDTDGNSFSARFRGFLRSSSMPLKATIYAEWHDDRLTPWVHFVPFDNTFQDLYPILEFFTDEEAGGDTAARFIAERGRDWASQVLRREDMRLYTWRLLLEWARVCDEDREKLGFIRDLIEPRKDSIR
;
A
#
# COMPACT_ATOMS: atom_id res chain seq x y z
N MET A 1 27.72 -11.20 22.63
CA MET A 1 26.51 -10.62 22.01
C MET A 1 25.29 -11.40 22.47
N GLY A 2 24.43 -10.83 23.32
CA GLY A 2 23.30 -11.56 23.88
C GLY A 2 22.21 -11.85 22.82
N PRO A 3 21.64 -13.06 22.76
CA PRO A 3 20.53 -13.44 21.85
C PRO A 3 19.16 -12.78 22.19
N LYS A 4 19.12 -11.58 22.77
CA LYS A 4 17.93 -11.07 23.49
C LYS A 4 17.31 -9.74 23.00
N HIS A 5 17.83 -9.08 21.96
CA HIS A 5 17.19 -7.85 21.46
C HIS A 5 15.86 -8.16 20.74
N PRO A 6 14.74 -7.45 21.00
CA PRO A 6 13.44 -7.74 20.39
C PRO A 6 13.46 -7.74 18.86
N ILE A 7 14.15 -6.77 18.24
CA ILE A 7 14.29 -6.70 16.77
C ILE A 7 14.95 -7.95 16.20
N LYS A 8 15.99 -8.52 16.84
CA LYS A 8 16.65 -9.75 16.37
C LYS A 8 15.68 -10.94 16.33
N LYS A 9 14.77 -11.03 17.31
CA LYS A 9 13.69 -12.04 17.29
C LYS A 9 12.72 -11.79 16.14
N LEU A 10 12.27 -10.55 15.95
CA LEU A 10 11.34 -10.18 14.87
C LEU A 10 11.91 -10.51 13.49
N MET A 11 13.20 -10.25 13.26
CA MET A 11 13.90 -10.63 12.04
C MET A 11 13.94 -12.15 11.84
N ALA A 12 14.23 -12.92 12.89
CA ALA A 12 14.25 -14.39 12.82
C ALA A 12 12.85 -14.97 12.51
N ASP A 13 11.83 -14.51 13.23
CA ASP A 13 10.44 -14.90 13.00
C ASP A 13 9.98 -14.53 11.58
N ALA A 14 10.34 -13.32 11.10
CA ALA A 14 9.99 -12.86 9.77
C ALA A 14 10.67 -13.69 8.66
N ARG A 15 11.94 -14.06 8.85
CA ARG A 15 12.64 -14.96 7.93
C ARG A 15 11.98 -16.33 7.85
N ALA A 16 11.62 -16.93 8.99
CA ALA A 16 10.93 -18.22 9.01
C ALA A 16 9.57 -18.15 8.30
N ARG A 17 8.79 -17.07 8.52
CA ARG A 17 7.54 -16.83 7.79
C ARG A 17 7.76 -16.67 6.29
N HIS A 18 8.79 -15.93 5.89
CA HIS A 18 9.13 -15.74 4.48
C HIS A 18 9.50 -17.08 3.81
N GLU A 19 10.35 -17.89 4.44
CA GLU A 19 10.73 -19.21 3.93
C GLU A 19 9.50 -20.15 3.82
N SER A 20 8.60 -20.12 4.80
CA SER A 20 7.33 -20.87 4.73
C SER A 20 6.44 -20.40 3.57
N LEU A 21 6.36 -19.10 3.31
CA LEU A 21 5.61 -18.54 2.18
C LEU A 21 6.17 -19.04 0.83
N LEU A 22 7.50 -19.04 0.69
CA LEU A 22 8.17 -19.51 -0.54
C LEU A 22 8.04 -21.02 -0.77
N SER A 23 7.89 -21.82 0.29
CA SER A 23 7.61 -23.26 0.14
C SER A 23 6.30 -23.54 -0.60
N LYS A 24 5.39 -22.55 -0.66
CA LYS A 24 4.13 -22.59 -1.40
C LYS A 24 4.25 -22.07 -2.84
N ARG A 25 5.46 -21.97 -3.40
CA ARG A 25 5.66 -21.60 -4.81
C ARG A 25 5.15 -22.69 -5.75
N SER A 26 4.40 -22.30 -6.78
CA SER A 26 4.02 -23.15 -7.89
C SER A 26 5.06 -23.04 -9.01
N HIS A 27 5.42 -24.18 -9.60
CA HIS A 27 6.46 -24.27 -10.63
C HIS A 27 5.91 -24.62 -12.02
N ASP A 28 4.64 -24.99 -12.11
CA ASP A 28 3.95 -25.23 -13.37
C ASP A 28 2.44 -25.00 -13.25
N LEU A 29 1.76 -25.13 -14.39
CA LEU A 29 0.33 -24.93 -14.55
C LEU A 29 -0.53 -25.84 -13.67
N TYR A 30 -0.15 -27.10 -13.49
CA TYR A 30 -0.96 -28.07 -12.75
C TYR A 30 -0.94 -27.74 -11.27
N ASP A 31 0.25 -27.55 -10.70
CA ASP A 31 0.41 -27.18 -9.29
C ASP A 31 -0.22 -25.79 -9.02
N ALA A 32 -0.10 -24.84 -9.96
CA ALA A 32 -0.75 -23.54 -9.85
C ALA A 32 -2.29 -23.63 -9.85
N ALA A 33 -2.88 -24.41 -10.76
CA ALA A 33 -4.33 -24.59 -10.84
C ALA A 33 -4.90 -25.37 -9.66
N GLU A 34 -4.18 -26.39 -9.16
CA GLU A 34 -4.55 -27.12 -7.94
C GLU A 34 -4.56 -26.19 -6.72
N ARG A 35 -3.47 -25.45 -6.49
CA ARG A 35 -3.35 -24.51 -5.36
C ARG A 35 -4.34 -23.36 -5.45
N TYR A 36 -4.63 -22.88 -6.66
CA TYR A 36 -5.74 -21.97 -6.89
C TYR A 36 -7.04 -22.57 -6.37
N ARG A 37 -7.41 -23.79 -6.77
CA ARG A 37 -8.69 -24.40 -6.33
C ARG A 37 -8.74 -24.58 -4.83
N ALA A 38 -7.66 -25.07 -4.23
CA ALA A 38 -7.53 -25.24 -2.78
C ALA A 38 -7.70 -23.91 -2.02
N ARG A 39 -7.16 -22.80 -2.53
CA ARG A 39 -7.25 -21.49 -1.85
C ARG A 39 -8.52 -20.71 -2.17
N ARG A 40 -8.98 -20.78 -3.41
CA ARG A 40 -10.04 -19.90 -3.96
C ARG A 40 -11.41 -20.56 -4.03
N GLY A 41 -11.49 -21.88 -3.90
CA GLY A 41 -12.77 -22.62 -3.92
C GLY A 41 -13.52 -22.50 -5.24
N ARG A 42 -12.82 -22.21 -6.35
CA ARG A 42 -13.34 -22.11 -7.71
C ARG A 42 -12.32 -22.67 -8.69
N HIS A 43 -12.74 -23.01 -9.92
CA HIS A 43 -11.77 -23.19 -11.01
C HIS A 43 -11.07 -21.85 -11.31
N PRO A 44 -9.79 -21.86 -11.74
CA PRO A 44 -9.15 -20.65 -12.28
C PRO A 44 -9.96 -20.08 -13.44
N PRO A 45 -9.98 -18.77 -13.72
CA PRO A 45 -10.73 -18.23 -14.86
C PRO A 45 -10.15 -18.73 -16.20
N PRO A 46 -10.93 -18.78 -17.29
CA PRO A 46 -10.37 -19.01 -18.62
C PRO A 46 -9.22 -18.02 -18.93
N GLY A 47 -8.17 -18.48 -19.61
CA GLY A 47 -6.93 -17.71 -19.84
C GLY A 47 -5.86 -17.87 -18.75
N PHE A 48 -6.15 -18.59 -17.66
CA PHE A 48 -5.18 -18.84 -16.58
C PHE A 48 -3.92 -19.57 -17.05
N ASP A 49 -4.01 -20.43 -18.07
CA ASP A 49 -2.88 -21.11 -18.65
C ASP A 49 -1.92 -20.17 -19.38
N LYS A 50 -2.46 -19.20 -20.13
CA LYS A 50 -1.68 -18.15 -20.80
C LYS A 50 -1.00 -17.23 -19.79
N TRP A 51 -1.71 -16.89 -18.72
CA TRP A 51 -1.16 -16.15 -17.61
C TRP A 51 0.02 -16.90 -16.95
N MET A 52 -0.14 -18.21 -16.68
CA MET A 52 0.92 -19.02 -16.09
C MET A 52 2.10 -19.23 -17.04
N GLU A 53 1.84 -19.42 -18.34
CA GLU A 53 2.88 -19.49 -19.39
C GLU A 53 3.74 -18.21 -19.37
N ALA A 54 3.10 -17.04 -19.32
CA ALA A 54 3.79 -15.76 -19.21
C ALA A 54 4.58 -15.62 -17.90
N ALA A 55 4.02 -16.08 -16.78
CA ALA A 55 4.69 -16.05 -15.48
C ALA A 55 5.96 -16.92 -15.45
N LEU A 56 5.92 -18.10 -16.07
CA LEU A 56 7.08 -18.97 -16.21
C LEU A 56 8.13 -18.35 -17.15
N ALA A 57 7.70 -17.80 -18.29
CA ALA A 57 8.59 -17.14 -19.25
C ALA A 57 9.32 -15.93 -18.65
N SER A 58 8.69 -15.19 -17.72
CA SER A 58 9.30 -14.06 -17.01
C SER A 58 10.07 -14.45 -15.74
N ASN A 59 10.20 -15.75 -15.45
CA ASN A 59 10.76 -16.27 -14.19
C ASN A 59 10.12 -15.63 -12.94
N SER A 60 8.82 -15.35 -12.99
CA SER A 60 8.09 -14.79 -11.86
C SER A 60 7.86 -15.82 -10.77
N ILE A 61 7.85 -15.35 -9.53
CA ILE A 61 7.57 -16.17 -8.35
C ILE A 61 6.05 -16.21 -8.16
N VAL A 62 5.47 -17.40 -8.40
CA VAL A 62 4.03 -17.62 -8.26
C VAL A 62 3.75 -18.31 -6.93
N VAL A 63 3.23 -17.54 -5.98
CA VAL A 63 2.69 -18.03 -4.71
C VAL A 63 1.25 -17.53 -4.63
N GLU A 64 0.29 -18.41 -4.35
CA GLU A 64 -1.12 -18.02 -4.34
C GLU A 64 -1.42 -16.89 -3.36
N ASP A 65 -0.78 -16.88 -2.18
CA ASP A 65 -0.88 -15.83 -1.17
C ASP A 65 -0.57 -14.42 -1.74
N TYR A 66 0.30 -14.28 -2.77
CA TYR A 66 0.61 -12.98 -3.42
C TYR A 66 -0.55 -12.35 -4.19
N PHE A 67 -1.65 -13.08 -4.37
CA PHE A 67 -2.83 -12.62 -5.09
C PHE A 67 -4.04 -12.46 -4.16
N ASP A 68 -3.87 -12.62 -2.85
CA ASP A 68 -4.97 -12.51 -1.87
C ASP A 68 -5.70 -11.19 -1.95
N ARG A 69 -4.96 -10.09 -2.17
CA ARG A 69 -5.55 -8.78 -2.39
C ARG A 69 -6.64 -8.79 -3.47
N ILE A 70 -6.41 -9.44 -4.61
CA ILE A 70 -7.39 -9.54 -5.70
C ILE A 70 -8.69 -10.14 -5.19
N TYR A 71 -8.61 -11.28 -4.50
CA TYR A 71 -9.81 -11.99 -4.06
C TYR A 71 -10.50 -11.31 -2.89
N LYS A 72 -9.76 -10.66 -1.98
CA LYS A 72 -10.33 -9.84 -0.91
C LYS A 72 -11.09 -8.65 -1.49
N ASP A 73 -10.53 -7.97 -2.47
CA ASP A 73 -11.13 -6.78 -3.08
C ASP A 73 -12.34 -7.16 -3.96
N LEU A 74 -12.29 -8.30 -4.67
CA LEU A 74 -13.36 -8.74 -5.55
C LEU A 74 -14.51 -9.48 -4.84
N ALA A 75 -14.29 -10.03 -3.64
CA ALA A 75 -15.29 -10.81 -2.90
C ALA A 75 -16.68 -10.14 -2.82
N PRO A 76 -16.83 -8.88 -2.36
CA PRO A 76 -18.16 -8.29 -2.23
C PRO A 76 -18.87 -8.07 -3.58
N TYR A 77 -18.14 -7.96 -4.69
CA TYR A 77 -18.74 -7.77 -6.02
C TYR A 77 -19.44 -9.05 -6.53
N TRP A 78 -19.09 -10.24 -6.03
CA TRP A 78 -19.80 -11.48 -6.37
C TRP A 78 -21.24 -11.52 -5.85
N ALA A 79 -21.60 -10.69 -4.88
CA ALA A 79 -22.96 -10.59 -4.39
C ALA A 79 -23.86 -9.70 -5.27
N LEU A 80 -23.25 -8.82 -6.06
CA LEU A 80 -23.97 -7.89 -6.93
C LEU A 80 -24.31 -8.54 -8.28
N ASP A 81 -25.35 -8.02 -8.94
CA ASP A 81 -25.77 -8.46 -10.27
C ASP A 81 -24.67 -8.22 -11.32
N ALA A 82 -24.29 -9.28 -12.05
CA ALA A 82 -23.16 -9.25 -12.98
C ALA A 82 -23.38 -8.26 -14.13
N HIS A 83 -24.60 -8.22 -14.69
CA HIS A 83 -24.96 -7.32 -15.78
C HIS A 83 -24.90 -5.86 -15.34
N THR A 84 -25.45 -5.54 -14.16
CA THR A 84 -25.38 -4.21 -13.56
C THR A 84 -23.94 -3.78 -13.29
N LEU A 85 -23.08 -4.69 -12.80
CA LEU A 85 -21.66 -4.41 -12.62
C LEU A 85 -20.96 -4.09 -13.93
N ALA A 86 -21.14 -4.94 -14.96
CA ALA A 86 -20.56 -4.73 -16.28
C ALA A 86 -21.00 -3.36 -16.85
N ARG A 87 -22.29 -3.05 -16.74
CA ARG A 87 -22.85 -1.77 -17.21
C ARG A 87 -22.27 -0.57 -16.47
N ARG A 88 -22.14 -0.61 -15.14
CA ARG A 88 -21.52 0.46 -14.34
C ARG A 88 -20.04 0.61 -14.66
N ALA A 89 -19.32 -0.49 -14.85
CA ALA A 89 -17.90 -0.48 -15.20
C ALA A 89 -17.63 0.13 -16.58
N SER A 90 -18.47 -0.20 -17.56
CA SER A 90 -18.39 0.29 -18.96
C SER A 90 -18.68 1.79 -19.10
N ALA A 91 -19.44 2.36 -18.16
CA ALA A 91 -19.96 3.72 -18.22
C ALA A 91 -19.18 4.72 -17.37
N TRP A 92 -18.14 4.32 -16.65
CA TRP A 92 -17.41 5.26 -15.79
C TRP A 92 -16.73 6.39 -16.58
N HIS A 93 -16.38 7.45 -15.87
CA HIS A 93 -15.77 8.66 -16.42
C HIS A 93 -14.47 8.41 -17.19
N TRP A 94 -13.63 7.47 -16.76
CA TRP A 94 -12.46 6.97 -17.48
C TRP A 94 -12.37 5.46 -17.36
N VAL A 95 -12.37 4.75 -18.47
CA VAL A 95 -12.37 3.29 -18.52
C VAL A 95 -11.25 2.83 -19.44
N VAL A 96 -10.44 1.88 -18.98
CA VAL A 96 -9.59 1.09 -19.88
C VAL A 96 -10.45 -0.07 -20.40
N LYS A 97 -10.81 -0.02 -21.67
CA LYS A 97 -11.63 -1.04 -22.34
C LYS A 97 -10.74 -1.97 -23.14
N VAL A 98 -10.98 -3.28 -23.02
CA VAL A 98 -10.35 -4.28 -23.87
C VAL A 98 -11.41 -4.89 -24.78
N ARG A 99 -11.16 -4.86 -26.09
CA ARG A 99 -12.02 -5.51 -27.09
C ARG A 99 -11.17 -6.25 -28.10
N ASN A 100 -11.48 -7.52 -28.36
CA ASN A 100 -10.74 -8.36 -29.32
C ASN A 100 -9.21 -8.29 -29.18
N GLY A 101 -8.72 -8.26 -27.94
CA GLY A 101 -7.30 -8.22 -27.67
C GLY A 101 -6.62 -6.84 -27.74
N VAL A 102 -7.39 -5.76 -27.89
CA VAL A 102 -6.88 -4.37 -27.97
C VAL A 102 -7.38 -3.56 -26.79
N ALA A 103 -6.46 -2.92 -26.06
CA ALA A 103 -6.79 -2.03 -24.94
C ALA A 103 -6.87 -0.57 -25.40
N THR A 104 -7.88 0.17 -24.95
CA THR A 104 -8.05 1.60 -25.22
C THR A 104 -8.53 2.34 -23.97
N GLY A 105 -8.01 3.54 -23.74
CA GLY A 105 -8.53 4.45 -22.72
C GLY A 105 -9.70 5.25 -23.30
N VAL A 106 -10.87 5.17 -22.66
CA VAL A 106 -12.11 5.82 -23.10
C VAL A 106 -12.66 6.70 -21.99
N GLY A 107 -12.94 7.97 -22.31
CA GLY A 107 -13.50 8.94 -21.37
C GLY A 107 -12.97 10.34 -21.63
N ASP A 108 -13.52 11.32 -20.91
CA ASP A 108 -13.03 12.69 -20.97
C ASP A 108 -11.72 12.83 -20.18
N ALA A 109 -10.61 13.15 -20.82
CA ALA A 109 -9.34 13.38 -20.13
C ALA A 109 -9.13 14.85 -19.69
N THR A 110 -10.08 15.74 -20.00
CA THR A 110 -9.98 17.18 -19.69
C THR A 110 -9.80 17.39 -18.19
N ASP A 111 -8.80 18.19 -17.82
CA ASP A 111 -8.39 18.48 -16.43
C ASP A 111 -8.03 17.26 -15.58
N ARG A 112 -7.82 16.09 -16.22
CA ARG A 112 -7.38 14.88 -15.53
C ARG A 112 -5.87 14.73 -15.57
N VAL A 113 -5.44 13.85 -14.70
CA VAL A 113 -4.04 13.58 -14.43
C VAL A 113 -3.39 12.80 -15.58
N PRO A 114 -2.17 13.16 -16.00
CA PRO A 114 -1.54 12.56 -17.19
C PRO A 114 -1.18 11.07 -17.00
N TRP A 115 -1.16 10.57 -15.77
CA TRP A 115 -0.79 9.18 -15.49
C TRP A 115 -1.90 8.16 -15.77
N LEU A 116 -3.10 8.59 -16.18
CA LEU A 116 -4.18 7.69 -16.62
C LEU A 116 -3.72 6.76 -17.76
N GLU A 117 -2.94 7.29 -18.70
CA GLU A 117 -2.42 6.54 -19.84
C GLU A 117 -1.47 5.41 -19.42
N LEU A 118 -0.79 5.53 -18.27
CA LEU A 118 0.14 4.50 -17.79
C LEU A 118 -0.57 3.17 -17.51
N TRP A 119 -1.81 3.22 -17.04
CA TRP A 119 -2.62 2.01 -16.85
C TRP A 119 -3.10 1.42 -18.17
N THR A 120 -3.53 2.25 -19.12
CA THR A 120 -3.88 1.79 -20.47
C THR A 120 -2.69 1.09 -21.13
N ASN A 121 -1.51 1.71 -21.10
CA ASN A 121 -0.28 1.16 -21.68
C ASN A 121 0.14 -0.14 -20.99
N LEU A 122 -0.04 -0.26 -19.67
CA LEU A 122 0.20 -1.52 -18.97
C LEU A 122 -0.72 -2.63 -19.49
N VAL A 123 -2.03 -2.37 -19.62
CA VAL A 123 -3.00 -3.37 -20.08
C VAL A 123 -2.74 -3.78 -21.53
N GLU A 124 -2.33 -2.85 -22.39
CA GLU A 124 -2.00 -3.12 -23.79
C GLU A 124 -0.94 -4.24 -23.94
N GLU A 125 0.03 -4.34 -23.02
CA GLU A 125 1.09 -5.37 -23.04
C GLU A 125 0.59 -6.82 -22.97
N PHE A 126 -0.66 -7.04 -22.55
CA PHE A 126 -1.26 -8.37 -22.41
C PHE A 126 -2.71 -8.44 -22.89
N ALA A 127 -3.23 -7.36 -23.49
CA ALA A 127 -4.62 -7.26 -23.93
C ALA A 127 -5.01 -8.41 -24.87
N LYS A 128 -4.10 -8.84 -25.76
CA LYS A 128 -4.32 -9.95 -26.71
C LYS A 128 -4.73 -11.27 -26.06
N ASP A 129 -4.38 -11.46 -24.79
CA ASP A 129 -4.64 -12.67 -24.02
C ASP A 129 -5.77 -12.48 -22.97
N LEU A 130 -6.46 -11.32 -23.01
CA LEU A 130 -7.63 -11.02 -22.19
C LEU A 130 -8.94 -11.22 -22.96
N PRO A 131 -10.04 -11.54 -22.25
CA PRO A 131 -11.39 -11.37 -22.79
C PRO A 131 -11.77 -9.89 -22.91
N ASP A 132 -12.96 -9.63 -23.44
CA ASP A 132 -13.56 -8.30 -23.34
C ASP A 132 -13.74 -7.93 -21.85
N VAL A 133 -13.21 -6.77 -21.44
CA VAL A 133 -13.28 -6.31 -20.04
C VAL A 133 -13.19 -4.79 -19.98
N ASP A 134 -13.89 -4.19 -19.01
CA ASP A 134 -13.91 -2.76 -18.75
C ASP A 134 -13.37 -2.48 -17.34
N MET A 135 -12.26 -1.74 -17.26
CA MET A 135 -11.56 -1.38 -16.01
C MET A 135 -11.75 0.13 -15.72
N PRO A 136 -12.75 0.52 -14.89
CA PRO A 136 -12.99 1.91 -14.51
C PRO A 136 -11.97 2.41 -13.49
N ILE A 137 -11.38 3.59 -13.74
CA ILE A 137 -10.22 4.09 -12.98
C ILE A 137 -10.60 5.20 -12.01
N ASN A 138 -10.12 5.09 -10.78
CA ASN A 138 -9.97 6.22 -9.88
C ASN A 138 -8.77 7.07 -10.33
N TYR A 139 -9.04 8.27 -10.83
CA TYR A 139 -8.00 9.23 -11.24
C TYR A 139 -7.45 10.07 -10.07
N MET A 140 -8.01 9.95 -8.85
CA MET A 140 -7.56 10.71 -7.69
C MET A 140 -6.43 9.99 -6.94
N ASP A 141 -5.61 10.76 -6.23
CA ASP A 141 -4.57 10.21 -5.34
C ASP A 141 -5.18 9.43 -4.17
N GLU A 142 -6.28 9.94 -3.60
CA GLU A 142 -6.96 9.41 -2.43
C GLU A 142 -8.02 8.34 -2.82
N PRO A 143 -8.23 7.30 -1.99
CA PRO A 143 -9.33 6.36 -2.14
C PRO A 143 -10.68 7.04 -1.86
N ARG A 144 -11.72 6.49 -2.47
CA ARG A 144 -13.03 7.09 -2.68
C ARG A 144 -14.21 6.22 -2.23
N LEU A 145 -14.03 4.95 -1.91
CA LEU A 145 -15.13 4.05 -1.54
C LEU A 145 -15.01 3.63 -0.07
N LEU A 146 -16.01 4.00 0.74
CA LEU A 146 -16.15 3.65 2.16
C LEU A 146 -17.54 3.03 2.41
N VAL A 147 -17.71 1.78 1.97
CA VAL A 147 -18.96 1.04 2.17
C VAL A 147 -19.09 0.67 3.65
N PRO A 148 -20.21 1.00 4.32
CA PRO A 148 -20.41 0.65 5.73
C PRO A 148 -20.24 -0.85 5.99
N PHE A 149 -19.66 -1.20 7.14
CA PHE A 149 -19.31 -2.58 7.47
C PHE A 149 -20.50 -3.53 7.38
N ASP A 150 -21.66 -3.12 7.90
CA ASP A 150 -22.88 -3.95 7.96
C ASP A 150 -23.46 -4.24 6.58
N GLU A 151 -23.16 -3.41 5.58
CA GLU A 151 -23.53 -3.65 4.19
C GLU A 151 -22.47 -4.52 3.48
N LEU A 152 -21.19 -4.15 3.62
CA LEU A 152 -20.09 -4.88 3.00
C LEU A 152 -20.01 -6.34 3.47
N SER A 153 -20.20 -6.59 4.77
CA SER A 153 -20.19 -7.92 5.36
C SER A 153 -21.27 -8.82 4.75
N LYS A 154 -22.47 -8.31 4.49
CA LYS A 154 -23.53 -9.06 3.80
C LYS A 154 -23.11 -9.52 2.41
N PHE A 155 -22.45 -8.63 1.65
CA PHE A 155 -21.94 -9.00 0.32
C PHE A 155 -20.85 -10.07 0.40
N VAL A 156 -19.92 -9.95 1.36
CA VAL A 156 -18.87 -10.94 1.57
C VAL A 156 -19.43 -12.29 2.04
N ASP A 157 -20.41 -12.28 2.94
CA ASP A 157 -21.09 -13.49 3.42
C ASP A 157 -21.84 -14.17 2.27
N GLN A 158 -22.56 -13.41 1.46
CA GLN A 158 -23.25 -13.93 0.27
C GLN A 158 -22.26 -14.53 -0.75
N GLU A 159 -21.09 -13.93 -0.97
CA GLU A 159 -20.05 -14.53 -1.82
C GLU A 159 -19.54 -15.85 -1.24
N ARG A 160 -19.28 -15.89 0.08
CA ARG A 160 -18.78 -17.08 0.76
C ARG A 160 -19.78 -18.22 0.70
N ASP A 161 -21.04 -17.96 1.00
CA ASP A 161 -22.11 -18.96 1.04
C ASP A 161 -22.41 -19.50 -0.36
N ASN A 162 -22.28 -18.65 -1.37
CA ASN A 162 -22.43 -19.05 -2.75
C ASN A 162 -21.13 -19.64 -3.34
N ARG A 163 -19.97 -19.61 -2.70
CA ARG A 163 -18.74 -20.09 -3.36
C ARG A 163 -18.78 -21.60 -3.63
N ARG A 164 -18.58 -22.01 -4.88
CA ARG A 164 -18.49 -23.43 -5.28
C ARG A 164 -17.52 -23.66 -6.44
N ILE A 165 -16.97 -24.87 -6.47
CA ILE A 165 -16.27 -25.42 -7.64
C ILE A 165 -17.32 -26.06 -8.55
N ALA A 166 -17.56 -25.48 -9.73
CA ALA A 166 -18.52 -26.02 -10.70
C ALA A 166 -18.12 -27.45 -11.14
N PRO A 167 -19.07 -28.39 -11.27
CA PRO A 167 -18.79 -29.71 -11.84
C PRO A 167 -18.20 -29.59 -13.24
N MET A 168 -17.18 -30.38 -13.59
CA MET A 168 -16.47 -30.27 -14.88
C MET A 168 -17.38 -30.28 -16.11
N LYS A 169 -18.52 -30.97 -16.06
CA LYS A 169 -19.50 -31.05 -17.16
C LYS A 169 -20.28 -29.75 -17.38
N GLU A 170 -20.34 -28.88 -16.36
CA GLU A 170 -21.05 -27.60 -16.38
C GLU A 170 -20.12 -26.41 -16.64
N VAL A 171 -18.80 -26.64 -16.63
CA VAL A 171 -17.81 -25.58 -16.79
C VAL A 171 -17.88 -24.97 -18.19
N VAL A 172 -17.94 -23.65 -18.22
CA VAL A 172 -17.84 -22.82 -19.43
C VAL A 172 -16.41 -22.29 -19.53
N THR A 173 -15.75 -22.51 -20.67
CA THR A 173 -14.34 -22.14 -20.86
C THR A 173 -14.13 -20.89 -21.72
N LYS A 174 -15.21 -20.17 -22.03
CA LYS A 174 -15.17 -18.96 -22.87
C LYS A 174 -16.05 -17.88 -22.23
N PHE A 175 -15.52 -16.67 -22.13
CA PHE A 175 -16.26 -15.49 -21.70
C PHE A 175 -17.30 -15.08 -22.75
N LYS A 176 -18.37 -14.43 -22.30
CA LYS A 176 -19.27 -13.70 -23.20
C LYS A 176 -18.57 -12.46 -23.76
N THR A 177 -19.04 -11.99 -24.92
CA THR A 177 -18.58 -10.72 -25.51
C THR A 177 -19.33 -9.54 -24.89
N LEU A 178 -18.72 -8.35 -24.91
CA LEU A 178 -19.36 -7.11 -24.42
C LEU A 178 -20.03 -6.29 -25.52
N SER A 179 -20.14 -6.82 -26.74
CA SER A 179 -20.72 -6.11 -27.90
C SER A 179 -22.13 -5.56 -27.66
N LYS A 180 -23.01 -6.32 -27.00
CA LYS A 180 -24.37 -5.85 -26.64
C LYS A 180 -24.32 -4.63 -25.73
N LEU A 181 -23.41 -4.65 -24.75
CA LEU A 181 -23.23 -3.55 -23.82
C LEU A 181 -22.64 -2.31 -24.51
N ASP A 182 -21.75 -2.51 -25.49
CA ASP A 182 -21.22 -1.42 -26.30
C ASP A 182 -22.31 -0.74 -27.15
N ASP A 183 -23.25 -1.53 -27.69
CA ASP A 183 -24.42 -1.02 -28.43
C ASP A 183 -25.38 -0.21 -27.54
N GLU A 184 -25.52 -0.58 -26.27
CA GLU A 184 -26.38 0.11 -25.29
C GLU A 184 -25.90 1.54 -24.95
N LYS A 185 -24.59 1.81 -25.06
CA LYS A 185 -23.97 3.10 -24.71
C LYS A 185 -24.46 3.65 -23.37
N PRO A 186 -24.26 2.89 -22.26
CA PRO A 186 -24.74 3.29 -20.96
C PRO A 186 -24.14 4.64 -20.52
N GLN A 187 -24.97 5.48 -19.92
CA GLN A 187 -24.53 6.74 -19.33
C GLN A 187 -23.80 6.49 -18.00
N PRO A 188 -22.83 7.33 -17.62
CA PRO A 188 -22.14 7.21 -16.34
C PRO A 188 -23.09 7.13 -15.15
N TYR A 189 -22.84 6.17 -14.28
CA TYR A 189 -23.53 6.05 -12.99
C TYR A 189 -22.74 6.80 -11.93
N ASP A 190 -23.25 7.97 -11.53
CA ASP A 190 -22.67 8.79 -10.48
C ASP A 190 -23.44 8.61 -9.16
N PRO A 191 -22.89 7.89 -8.17
CA PRO A 191 -23.50 7.82 -6.84
C PRO A 191 -23.33 9.15 -6.11
N TYR A 192 -23.89 9.24 -4.90
CA TYR A 192 -23.63 10.39 -4.04
C TYR A 192 -22.15 10.45 -3.62
N TRP A 193 -21.56 11.64 -3.75
CA TRP A 193 -20.16 11.92 -3.39
C TRP A 193 -20.09 12.96 -2.26
N TYR A 194 -19.64 12.52 -1.09
CA TYR A 194 -19.24 13.39 0.00
C TYR A 194 -18.00 14.21 -0.42
N ASN A 195 -18.02 15.50 -0.13
CA ASN A 195 -16.94 16.45 -0.44
C ASN A 195 -16.28 16.98 0.84
N SER A 196 -15.37 17.95 0.71
CA SER A 196 -14.61 18.54 1.82
C SER A 196 -15.43 19.11 3.00
N SER A 197 -16.75 19.30 2.86
CA SER A 197 -17.64 19.64 3.98
C SER A 197 -17.91 18.46 4.92
N ALA A 198 -17.67 17.22 4.50
CA ALA A 198 -17.86 16.02 5.30
C ALA A 198 -16.63 15.69 6.15
N ASN A 199 -16.85 15.03 7.28
CA ASN A 199 -15.77 14.53 8.12
C ASN A 199 -15.36 13.13 7.68
N TYR A 200 -14.15 12.98 7.13
CA TYR A 200 -13.69 11.68 6.62
C TYR A 200 -13.63 10.59 7.70
N TRP A 201 -13.22 10.94 8.92
CA TRP A 201 -13.16 9.95 10.01
C TRP A 201 -14.54 9.42 10.39
N GLU A 202 -15.57 10.27 10.38
CA GLU A 202 -16.95 9.83 10.64
C GLU A 202 -17.46 8.84 9.59
N LEU A 203 -17.07 9.03 8.32
CA LEU A 203 -17.35 8.07 7.25
C LEU A 203 -16.50 6.79 7.38
N ALA A 204 -15.22 6.94 7.74
CA ALA A 204 -14.28 5.83 7.84
C ALA A 204 -14.62 4.89 9.00
N ARG A 205 -14.90 5.41 10.20
CA ARG A 205 -15.12 4.58 11.39
C ARG A 205 -16.32 3.63 11.27
N VAL A 206 -17.32 3.95 10.44
CA VAL A 206 -18.49 3.08 10.20
C VAL A 206 -18.21 1.94 9.20
N THR A 207 -17.03 1.92 8.59
CA THR A 207 -16.55 0.79 7.78
C THR A 207 -15.77 -0.24 8.61
N CYS A 208 -15.40 0.12 9.84
CA CYS A 208 -14.74 -0.79 10.77
C CYS A 208 -15.70 -1.84 11.33
N ASP A 209 -15.15 -3.04 11.60
CA ASP A 209 -15.85 -4.11 12.30
C ASP A 209 -16.35 -3.61 13.67
N PRO A 210 -17.58 -3.96 14.10
CA PRO A 210 -18.17 -3.52 15.36
C PRO A 210 -17.31 -3.78 16.61
N ASN A 211 -16.44 -4.79 16.57
CA ASN A 211 -15.58 -5.18 17.69
C ASN A 211 -14.22 -4.47 17.70
N THR A 212 -13.94 -3.60 16.73
CA THR A 212 -12.67 -2.88 16.65
C THR A 212 -12.70 -1.56 17.41
N PRO A 213 -11.57 -1.12 17.99
CA PRO A 213 -11.50 0.07 18.83
C PRO A 213 -12.03 1.36 18.17
N SER A 214 -11.83 1.55 16.87
CA SER A 214 -12.19 2.81 16.21
C SER A 214 -13.67 2.96 15.89
N ARG A 215 -14.46 1.87 15.83
CA ARG A 215 -15.88 1.87 15.41
C ARG A 215 -16.70 3.00 16.06
N ASN A 216 -16.56 3.12 17.38
CA ASN A 216 -17.36 4.02 18.22
C ASN A 216 -16.62 5.27 18.68
N VAL A 217 -15.42 5.52 18.15
CA VAL A 217 -14.64 6.71 18.50
C VAL A 217 -14.90 7.80 17.48
N GLN A 218 -15.60 8.85 17.89
CA GLN A 218 -15.86 10.02 17.04
C GLN A 218 -14.60 10.86 16.84
N GLN A 219 -14.65 11.72 15.82
CA GLN A 219 -13.61 12.68 15.54
C GLN A 219 -13.44 13.68 16.70
N VAL A 220 -12.21 14.16 16.89
CA VAL A 220 -11.92 15.21 17.87
C VAL A 220 -12.60 16.53 17.48
N SER A 221 -13.09 17.26 18.49
CA SER A 221 -13.78 18.54 18.29
C SER A 221 -12.83 19.74 18.27
N ASP A 222 -11.65 19.62 18.88
CA ASP A 222 -10.62 20.66 18.91
C ASP A 222 -9.31 20.19 18.27
N PHE A 223 -9.02 20.69 17.06
CA PHE A 223 -7.75 20.42 16.40
C PHE A 223 -6.62 21.36 16.83
N LYS A 224 -6.89 22.47 17.54
CA LYS A 224 -5.85 23.44 17.97
C LYS A 224 -4.99 22.91 19.10
N ALA A 225 -5.55 22.06 19.97
CA ALA A 225 -4.81 21.38 21.02
C ALA A 225 -3.66 20.53 20.43
N PRO A 226 -2.61 20.21 21.22
CA PRO A 226 -1.62 19.20 20.85
C PRO A 226 -2.27 17.85 20.57
N VAL A 227 -1.56 17.00 19.80
CA VAL A 227 -1.98 15.61 19.59
C VAL A 227 -1.90 14.84 20.89
N GLU A 228 -2.98 14.16 21.28
CA GLU A 228 -2.95 13.23 22.40
C GLU A 228 -2.44 11.87 21.94
N TYR A 229 -1.33 11.44 22.54
CA TYR A 229 -0.79 10.10 22.33
C TYR A 229 -1.50 9.10 23.23
N PRO A 230 -1.70 7.86 22.76
CA PRO A 230 -2.24 6.80 23.61
C PRO A 230 -1.35 6.59 24.85
N SER A 231 -1.94 6.68 26.04
CA SER A 231 -1.26 6.40 27.30
C SER A 231 -1.03 4.89 27.43
N ASN A 232 0.17 4.48 27.85
CA ASN A 232 0.56 3.06 27.98
C ASN A 232 0.26 2.23 26.71
N TRP A 233 0.55 2.79 25.54
CA TRP A 233 0.35 2.13 24.26
C TRP A 233 1.21 0.85 24.15
N ASP A 234 0.55 -0.29 24.28
CA ASP A 234 1.10 -1.63 24.05
C ASP A 234 0.11 -2.43 23.19
N PRO A 235 0.01 -2.11 21.88
CA PRO A 235 -0.96 -2.74 21.01
C PRO A 235 -0.58 -4.21 20.75
N GLU A 236 -1.57 -5.08 20.55
CA GLU A 236 -1.36 -6.52 20.29
C GLU A 236 -0.50 -6.79 19.03
N TYR A 237 -0.46 -5.82 18.11
CA TYR A 237 0.37 -5.89 16.91
C TYR A 237 1.85 -5.61 17.17
N ALA A 238 2.24 -5.18 18.37
CA ALA A 238 3.62 -4.93 18.76
C ALA A 238 4.22 -6.08 19.60
N TYR A 239 5.54 -6.15 19.63
CA TYR A 239 6.31 -7.02 20.52
C TYR A 239 7.41 -6.17 21.16
N LYS A 240 7.21 -5.86 22.45
CA LYS A 240 8.13 -5.00 23.23
C LYS A 240 8.40 -3.66 22.54
N GLY A 241 7.33 -3.00 22.10
CA GLY A 241 7.37 -1.69 21.45
C GLY A 241 7.61 -1.70 19.93
N TYR A 242 8.00 -2.83 19.32
CA TYR A 242 8.27 -2.90 17.88
C TYR A 242 7.19 -3.69 17.12
N ILE A 243 6.83 -3.26 15.91
CA ILE A 243 5.78 -3.91 15.12
C ILE A 243 6.08 -5.39 14.88
N LYS A 244 5.18 -6.28 15.30
CA LYS A 244 5.18 -7.71 15.00
C LYS A 244 4.18 -8.06 13.89
N ASN A 245 2.99 -7.47 13.92
CA ASN A 245 1.93 -7.66 12.94
C ASN A 245 1.73 -6.39 12.12
N TRP A 246 2.33 -6.37 10.93
CA TRP A 246 2.31 -5.21 10.03
C TRP A 246 0.92 -4.86 9.53
N THR A 247 0.11 -5.84 9.12
CA THR A 247 -1.24 -5.58 8.60
C THR A 247 -2.13 -4.94 9.66
N ALA A 248 -1.98 -5.33 10.93
CA ALA A 248 -2.68 -4.69 12.05
C ALA A 248 -2.14 -3.28 12.38
N ALA A 249 -0.82 -3.07 12.26
CA ALA A 249 -0.21 -1.74 12.44
C ALA A 249 -0.55 -0.75 11.30
N GLN A 250 -0.95 -1.24 10.13
CA GLN A 250 -1.48 -0.41 9.05
C GLN A 250 -2.97 -0.09 9.21
N ASP A 251 -3.71 -0.83 10.05
CA ASP A 251 -5.17 -0.76 10.13
C ASP A 251 -5.65 0.37 11.06
N PRO A 252 -6.30 1.42 10.53
CA PRO A 252 -6.84 2.49 11.36
C PRO A 252 -8.04 2.06 12.21
N CYS A 253 -8.70 0.94 11.91
CA CYS A 253 -9.76 0.39 12.76
C CYS A 253 -9.24 -0.07 14.14
N LEU A 254 -7.95 -0.42 14.22
CA LEU A 254 -7.27 -0.81 15.45
C LEU A 254 -6.59 0.37 16.17
N GLN A 255 -6.57 1.55 15.56
CA GLN A 255 -5.75 2.69 15.98
C GLN A 255 -6.57 3.99 16.03
N PRO A 256 -7.47 4.15 17.01
CA PRO A 256 -8.38 5.30 17.07
C PRO A 256 -7.66 6.65 17.22
N HIS A 257 -6.41 6.66 17.71
CA HIS A 257 -5.62 7.87 17.83
C HIS A 257 -5.23 8.47 16.46
N LEU A 258 -5.24 7.70 15.37
CA LEU A 258 -4.90 8.19 14.03
C LEU A 258 -5.86 9.27 13.51
N ARG A 259 -7.11 9.28 13.98
CA ARG A 259 -8.11 10.31 13.65
C ARG A 259 -7.64 11.75 13.84
N GLN A 260 -6.68 11.93 14.73
CA GLN A 260 -6.15 13.23 15.13
C GLN A 260 -4.66 13.42 14.84
N MET A 261 -4.00 12.45 14.17
CA MET A 261 -2.54 12.46 13.95
C MET A 261 -2.07 11.94 12.58
N HIS A 262 -3.00 11.70 11.66
CA HIS A 262 -2.73 11.36 10.26
C HIS A 262 -3.56 12.26 9.34
N GLY A 263 -2.92 12.85 8.32
CA GLY A 263 -3.57 13.89 7.50
C GLY A 263 -4.83 13.45 6.78
N SER A 264 -4.90 12.18 6.33
CA SER A 264 -6.08 11.60 5.69
C SER A 264 -7.35 11.71 6.54
N PHE A 265 -7.24 11.68 7.87
CA PHE A 265 -8.38 11.77 8.79
C PHE A 265 -8.60 13.17 9.35
N VAL A 266 -7.54 14.00 9.40
CA VAL A 266 -7.57 15.35 9.97
C VAL A 266 -8.02 16.38 8.93
N ALA A 267 -7.44 16.33 7.73
CA ALA A 267 -7.65 17.31 6.67
C ALA A 267 -7.19 16.71 5.33
N PRO A 268 -7.92 15.74 4.75
CA PRO A 268 -7.59 15.19 3.43
C PRO A 268 -7.56 16.29 2.37
N LEU A 269 -6.73 16.13 1.35
CA LEU A 269 -6.51 17.20 0.36
C LEU A 269 -7.70 17.34 -0.60
N SER A 270 -8.26 16.22 -1.02
CA SER A 270 -9.26 16.16 -2.09
C SER A 270 -10.34 15.13 -1.76
N LEU A 271 -11.18 15.44 -0.77
CA LEU A 271 -12.26 14.53 -0.40
C LEU A 271 -13.30 14.40 -1.52
N SER A 272 -13.43 13.19 -2.08
CA SER A 272 -14.54 12.78 -2.94
C SER A 272 -14.85 11.30 -2.65
N THR A 273 -15.77 11.07 -1.72
CA THR A 273 -16.02 9.72 -1.19
C THR A 273 -17.47 9.30 -1.40
N SER A 274 -17.70 8.06 -1.80
CA SER A 274 -19.01 7.42 -1.82
C SER A 274 -19.08 6.28 -0.81
N THR A 275 -20.28 6.04 -0.30
CA THR A 275 -20.61 4.91 0.58
C THR A 275 -21.22 3.73 -0.17
N GLU A 276 -21.38 3.83 -1.49
CA GLU A 276 -21.91 2.75 -2.33
C GLU A 276 -20.76 1.89 -2.90
N LEU A 277 -20.99 0.57 -2.99
CA LEU A 277 -20.06 -0.33 -3.67
C LEU A 277 -20.22 -0.22 -5.19
N ILE A 278 -19.33 0.54 -5.83
CA ILE A 278 -19.25 0.64 -7.30
C ILE A 278 -17.92 0.08 -7.83
N PRO A 279 -17.85 -0.36 -9.10
CA PRO A 279 -16.59 -0.75 -9.73
C PRO A 279 -15.63 0.43 -9.81
N LEU A 280 -14.50 0.36 -9.12
CA LEU A 280 -13.47 1.41 -9.18
C LEU A 280 -12.09 0.85 -8.83
N PHE A 281 -11.13 1.05 -9.75
CA PHE A 281 -9.76 0.57 -9.61
C PHE A 281 -8.84 1.70 -9.15
N GLY A 282 -7.99 1.45 -8.16
CA GLY A 282 -7.14 2.47 -7.55
C GLY A 282 -5.71 1.99 -7.28
N GLY A 283 -4.77 2.93 -7.25
CA GLY A 283 -3.34 2.63 -6.99
C GLY A 283 -3.01 2.31 -5.53
N SER A 284 -3.85 2.75 -4.60
CA SER A 284 -3.75 2.48 -3.16
C SER A 284 -5.11 2.71 -2.50
N LYS A 285 -5.27 2.20 -1.27
CA LYS A 285 -6.47 2.42 -0.45
C LYS A 285 -6.19 2.20 1.02
N LEU A 286 -7.02 2.70 1.94
CA LEU A 286 -6.94 2.25 3.34
C LEU A 286 -7.45 0.81 3.44
N PRO A 287 -7.00 0.00 4.42
CA PRO A 287 -7.48 -1.37 4.59
C PRO A 287 -9.00 -1.56 4.63
N MET A 288 -9.73 -0.52 5.05
CA MET A 288 -11.19 -0.47 5.15
C MET A 288 -11.91 0.05 3.90
N ASN A 289 -11.19 0.62 2.92
CA ASN A 289 -11.76 1.07 1.67
C ASN A 289 -12.01 -0.08 0.68
N ASN A 290 -12.81 0.19 -0.35
CA ASN A 290 -13.37 -0.83 -1.25
C ASN A 290 -12.87 -0.77 -2.70
N GLU A 291 -11.89 0.07 -3.05
CA GLU A 291 -11.29 0.04 -4.39
C GLU A 291 -10.66 -1.32 -4.70
N ILE A 292 -10.61 -1.64 -5.98
CA ILE A 292 -9.89 -2.79 -6.50
C ILE A 292 -8.45 -2.36 -6.76
N LEU A 293 -7.49 -2.89 -5.99
CA LEU A 293 -6.11 -2.42 -6.09
C LEU A 293 -5.42 -2.86 -7.37
N ILE A 294 -4.77 -1.90 -8.04
CA ILE A 294 -3.83 -2.08 -9.15
C ILE A 294 -2.48 -1.43 -8.80
N PRO A 295 -1.39 -1.73 -9.53
CA PRO A 295 -0.15 -1.00 -9.36
C PRO A 295 -0.36 0.51 -9.49
N GLY A 296 0.05 1.27 -8.49
CA GLY A 296 -0.03 2.73 -8.52
C GLY A 296 0.67 3.27 -9.77
N ALA A 297 0.04 4.23 -10.45
CA ALA A 297 0.55 4.72 -11.74
C ALA A 297 1.99 5.26 -11.64
N MET A 298 2.37 5.80 -10.48
CA MET A 298 3.72 6.27 -10.20
C MET A 298 4.80 5.16 -10.22
N TYR A 299 4.42 3.89 -10.10
CA TYR A 299 5.34 2.76 -10.30
C TYR A 299 5.50 2.36 -11.77
N LEU A 300 4.62 2.83 -12.65
CA LEU A 300 4.58 2.49 -14.08
C LEU A 300 5.35 3.49 -14.95
N THR A 301 5.65 4.68 -14.43
CA THR A 301 6.39 5.73 -15.13
C THR A 301 7.90 5.49 -15.12
N ALA A 302 8.57 5.94 -16.18
CA ALA A 302 10.03 6.03 -16.26
C ALA A 302 10.60 7.29 -15.59
N ASP A 303 9.74 8.21 -15.14
CA ASP A 303 10.17 9.42 -14.43
C ASP A 303 10.97 9.04 -13.17
N GLU A 304 12.24 9.43 -13.12
CA GLU A 304 13.14 9.16 -12.01
C GLU A 304 12.69 9.82 -10.70
N PHE A 305 11.86 10.87 -10.76
CA PHE A 305 11.26 11.50 -9.59
C PHE A 305 10.43 10.51 -8.77
N TYR A 306 9.69 9.62 -9.44
CA TYR A 306 8.83 8.61 -8.80
C TYR A 306 9.50 7.24 -8.75
N SER A 307 10.13 6.81 -9.84
CA SER A 307 10.72 5.47 -9.96
C SER A 307 12.04 5.32 -9.20
N GLY A 308 12.74 6.42 -8.94
CA GLY A 308 14.09 6.45 -8.38
C GLY A 308 15.18 6.10 -9.39
N GLY A 309 14.79 5.88 -10.66
CA GLY A 309 15.67 5.42 -11.72
C GLY A 309 16.23 4.02 -11.48
N GLU A 310 17.22 3.65 -12.30
CA GLU A 310 17.85 2.32 -12.25
C GLU A 310 19.09 2.27 -11.33
N LYS A 311 19.49 3.41 -10.74
CA LYS A 311 20.70 3.49 -9.91
C LYS A 311 20.37 3.11 -8.47
N MET A 312 21.08 2.11 -7.96
CA MET A 312 20.84 1.56 -6.61
C MET A 312 21.57 2.32 -5.49
N GLY A 313 22.47 3.24 -5.82
CA GLY A 313 23.39 3.87 -4.85
C GLY A 313 24.69 3.06 -4.64
N PRO A 314 25.63 3.57 -3.83
CA PRO A 314 26.92 2.92 -3.56
C PRO A 314 26.78 1.66 -2.68
N ALA A 315 27.84 0.85 -2.61
CA ALA A 315 27.89 -0.30 -1.70
C ALA A 315 27.71 0.10 -0.23
N TRP A 316 27.17 -0.80 0.60
CA TRP A 316 26.78 -0.51 2.00
C TRP A 316 27.87 0.19 2.83
N HIS A 317 29.11 -0.31 2.73
CA HIS A 317 30.26 0.22 3.48
C HIS A 317 30.68 1.65 3.05
N ALA A 318 30.30 2.07 1.85
CA ALA A 318 30.59 3.41 1.32
C ALA A 318 29.46 4.42 1.61
N LYS A 319 28.37 4.00 2.27
CA LYS A 319 27.26 4.87 2.64
C LYS A 319 27.56 5.63 3.93
N LYS A 320 27.00 6.83 4.04
CA LYS A 320 26.92 7.56 5.30
C LYS A 320 25.99 6.84 6.26
N THR A 321 26.48 6.52 7.46
CA THR A 321 25.64 6.06 8.58
C THR A 321 24.76 7.20 9.04
N GLY A 322 23.55 7.26 8.49
CA GLY A 322 22.61 8.33 8.73
C GLY A 322 21.29 8.12 8.03
N ILE A 323 20.31 8.90 8.47
CA ILE A 323 18.95 8.94 7.95
C ILE A 323 18.74 10.18 7.10
N VAL A 324 18.11 10.01 5.93
CA VAL A 324 17.84 11.11 5.00
C VAL A 324 16.41 11.09 4.52
N TRP A 325 15.80 12.27 4.46
CA TRP A 325 14.50 12.45 3.82
C TRP A 325 14.42 13.81 3.13
N ARG A 326 14.04 13.81 1.86
CA ARG A 326 13.67 15.01 1.10
C ARG A 326 12.38 14.79 0.34
N GLY A 327 11.38 15.60 0.63
CA GLY A 327 10.05 15.50 0.05
C GLY A 327 9.24 16.77 0.24
N ASP A 328 8.03 16.78 -0.31
CA ASP A 328 7.10 17.89 -0.15
C ASP A 328 6.30 17.73 1.14
N ALA A 329 5.84 18.85 1.71
CA ALA A 329 4.98 18.92 2.90
C ALA A 329 3.53 18.46 2.63
N SER A 330 3.35 17.40 1.84
CA SER A 330 2.05 16.77 1.57
C SER A 330 1.58 15.87 2.71
N GLY A 331 0.43 15.23 2.52
CA GLY A 331 -0.20 14.41 3.56
C GLY A 331 -1.17 15.21 4.41
N GLY A 332 -1.96 16.05 3.75
CA GLY A 332 -3.03 16.85 4.31
C GLY A 332 -3.05 18.26 3.74
N GLU A 333 -4.21 18.92 3.76
CA GLU A 333 -4.35 20.35 3.44
C GLU A 333 -3.84 21.19 4.63
N PRO A 334 -2.69 21.87 4.52
CA PRO A 334 -2.11 22.58 5.66
C PRO A 334 -2.96 23.80 6.02
N ARG A 335 -3.43 23.85 7.28
CA ARG A 335 -4.04 25.02 7.89
C ARG A 335 -3.38 25.33 9.23
N ALA A 336 -3.45 26.58 9.67
CA ALA A 336 -2.78 27.07 10.88
C ALA A 336 -3.14 26.29 12.15
N ASP A 337 -4.33 25.72 12.18
CA ASP A 337 -4.92 24.99 13.30
C ASP A 337 -4.75 23.47 13.22
N VAL A 338 -4.24 22.89 12.12
CA VAL A 338 -4.16 21.43 11.95
C VAL A 338 -2.82 20.88 11.48
N TRP A 339 -1.92 21.70 10.90
CA TRP A 339 -0.68 21.19 10.30
C TRP A 339 0.18 20.36 11.25
N HIS A 340 0.15 20.68 12.55
CA HIS A 340 0.94 20.00 13.58
C HIS A 340 0.50 18.55 13.80
N ARG A 341 -0.65 18.16 13.26
CA ARG A 341 -1.20 16.82 13.33
C ARG A 341 -0.78 15.93 12.18
N PHE A 342 -0.09 16.47 11.17
CA PHE A 342 0.30 15.70 10.00
C PHE A 342 1.56 14.88 10.26
N HIS A 343 1.53 13.63 9.83
CA HIS A 343 2.59 12.65 10.02
C HIS A 343 3.91 13.09 9.37
N ARG A 344 3.94 13.70 8.18
CA ARG A 344 5.21 14.20 7.61
C ARG A 344 5.82 15.35 8.41
N HIS A 345 4.99 16.24 8.95
CA HIS A 345 5.43 17.34 9.81
C HIS A 345 6.01 16.80 11.12
N ARG A 346 5.33 15.82 11.73
CA ARG A 346 5.82 15.05 12.87
C ARG A 346 7.17 14.39 12.58
N LEU A 347 7.30 13.66 11.47
CA LEU A 347 8.55 12.99 11.08
C LEU A 347 9.72 13.97 10.99
N ILE A 348 9.52 15.10 10.30
CA ILE A 348 10.59 16.09 10.10
C ILE A 348 11.00 16.75 11.41
N GLN A 349 10.05 17.13 12.28
CA GLN A 349 10.39 17.68 13.58
C GLN A 349 11.07 16.66 14.50
N MET A 350 10.64 15.40 14.46
CA MET A 350 11.30 14.32 15.19
C MET A 350 12.72 14.05 14.68
N LEU A 351 13.02 14.28 13.41
CA LEU A 351 14.35 14.08 12.84
C LEU A 351 15.20 15.36 12.81
N ASN A 352 14.72 16.46 13.39
CA ASN A 352 15.46 17.70 13.51
C ASN A 352 16.22 17.75 14.85
N GLY A 353 17.52 17.45 14.81
CA GLY A 353 18.35 17.32 16.00
C GLY A 353 18.40 18.58 16.89
N SER A 354 18.47 19.78 16.31
CA SER A 354 18.48 21.01 17.13
C SER A 354 17.13 21.28 17.77
N TYR A 355 16.03 20.97 17.10
CA TYR A 355 14.69 21.10 17.68
C TYR A 355 14.49 20.10 18.82
N VAL A 356 14.89 18.83 18.63
CA VAL A 356 14.82 17.81 19.68
C VAL A 356 15.71 18.16 20.86
N ASP A 357 16.92 18.68 20.64
CA ASP A 357 17.82 19.14 21.72
C ASP A 357 17.16 20.25 22.57
N SER A 358 16.49 21.22 21.93
CA SER A 358 15.70 22.24 22.64
C SER A 358 14.52 21.65 23.43
N VAL A 359 13.90 20.55 22.96
CA VAL A 359 12.87 19.83 23.72
C VAL A 359 13.46 19.13 24.94
N GLU A 360 14.63 18.50 24.80
CA GLU A 360 15.32 17.79 25.89
C GLU A 360 15.89 18.73 26.95
N HIS A 361 16.46 19.88 26.56
CA HIS A 361 17.30 20.72 27.44
C HIS A 361 16.76 22.12 27.71
N GLN A 362 15.86 22.65 26.87
CA GLN A 362 15.42 24.06 26.94
C GLN A 362 13.93 24.21 27.30
N GLY A 363 13.24 23.12 27.60
CA GLY A 363 11.83 23.14 27.99
C GLY A 363 10.85 23.47 26.86
N VAL A 364 11.29 23.39 25.59
CA VAL A 364 10.41 23.56 24.44
C VAL A 364 9.36 22.45 24.43
N LYS A 365 8.09 22.82 24.32
CA LYS A 365 6.99 21.87 24.18
C LYS A 365 6.71 21.60 22.70
N PRO A 366 7.01 20.39 22.18
CA PRO A 366 6.76 20.08 20.78
C PRO A 366 5.26 20.07 20.46
N LYS A 367 4.90 20.58 19.26
CA LYS A 367 3.50 20.58 18.79
C LYS A 367 3.10 19.30 18.06
N THR A 368 4.06 18.67 17.38
CA THR A 368 3.80 17.53 16.47
C THR A 368 4.06 16.17 17.08
N PHE A 369 4.93 16.08 18.08
CA PHE A 369 5.40 14.81 18.65
C PHE A 369 5.46 14.83 20.17
N GLN A 370 5.58 13.64 20.76
CA GLN A 370 6.01 13.44 22.14
C GLN A 370 7.29 12.60 22.13
N LEU A 371 8.23 12.87 23.03
CA LEU A 371 9.41 12.02 23.17
C LEU A 371 8.98 10.61 23.61
N PRO A 372 9.64 9.54 23.11
CA PRO A 372 9.28 8.16 23.48
C PRO A 372 9.21 7.94 24.98
N ASN A 373 8.21 7.18 25.42
CA ASN A 373 8.10 6.76 26.81
C ASN A 373 9.29 5.82 27.16
N PRO A 374 10.19 6.21 28.09
CA PRO A 374 11.35 5.40 28.45
C PRO A 374 10.98 4.04 29.07
N ASP A 375 9.79 3.90 29.65
CA ASP A 375 9.32 2.63 30.24
C ASP A 375 8.96 1.60 29.17
N HIS A 376 8.54 2.07 27.98
CA HIS A 376 8.14 1.21 26.86
C HIS A 376 9.27 1.01 25.85
N TYR A 377 10.13 2.01 25.70
CA TYR A 377 11.18 2.04 24.70
C TYR A 377 12.55 2.15 25.36
N ASN A 378 13.28 1.05 25.38
CA ASN A 378 14.65 1.02 25.89
C ASN A 378 15.59 1.71 24.90
N SER A 379 15.90 2.99 25.15
CA SER A 379 16.83 3.81 24.37
C SER A 379 17.82 4.52 25.31
N THR A 380 19.10 4.37 25.03
CA THR A 380 20.20 4.97 25.81
C THR A 380 20.20 6.48 25.62
N HIS A 381 19.97 6.92 24.38
CA HIS A 381 19.85 8.34 24.04
C HIS A 381 18.65 8.97 24.75
N ARG A 382 17.51 8.28 24.78
CA ARG A 382 16.33 8.76 25.50
C ARG A 382 16.55 8.89 26.99
N THR A 383 17.22 7.92 27.61
CA THR A 383 17.49 7.89 29.06
C THR A 383 18.50 8.96 29.46
N SER A 384 19.46 9.25 28.57
CA SER A 384 20.53 10.22 28.80
C SER A 384 20.19 11.64 28.31
N ASN A 385 19.00 11.86 27.73
CA ASN A 385 18.60 13.09 27.05
C ASN A 385 19.62 13.56 26.00
N THR A 386 20.05 12.66 25.11
CA THR A 386 21.02 12.96 24.05
C THR A 386 20.49 12.67 22.64
N ILE A 387 19.16 12.53 22.46
CA ILE A 387 18.57 12.26 21.15
C ILE A 387 18.88 13.40 20.18
N GLY A 388 18.70 14.65 20.60
CA GLY A 388 18.92 15.82 19.75
C GLY A 388 20.37 15.92 19.27
N GLN A 389 21.32 15.75 20.18
CA GLN A 389 22.77 15.75 19.88
C GLN A 389 23.16 14.63 18.92
N TRP A 390 22.63 13.43 19.12
CA TRP A 390 22.85 12.29 18.23
C TRP A 390 22.26 12.53 16.84
N LEU A 391 21.02 13.03 16.76
CA LEU A 391 20.37 13.35 15.48
C LEU A 391 21.12 14.42 14.68
N MET A 392 21.75 15.40 15.34
CA MET A 392 22.58 16.39 14.65
C MET A 392 23.77 15.76 13.89
N GLN A 393 24.19 14.55 14.27
CA GLN A 393 25.28 13.83 13.60
C GLN A 393 24.76 12.94 12.46
N ILE A 394 23.59 12.32 12.64
CA ILE A 394 23.11 11.25 11.75
C ILE A 394 21.94 11.64 10.85
N SER A 395 21.21 12.72 11.12
CA SER A 395 19.99 13.09 10.41
C SER A 395 20.22 14.19 9.38
N ASP A 396 19.69 13.96 8.18
CA ASP A 396 19.60 14.95 7.12
C ASP A 396 18.19 14.92 6.53
N CYS A 397 17.20 15.49 7.24
CA CYS A 397 15.79 15.41 6.86
C CYS A 397 15.14 16.81 6.75
N GLY A 398 14.30 17.03 5.74
CA GLY A 398 13.51 18.26 5.64
C GLY A 398 12.68 18.37 4.36
N PHE A 399 11.81 19.38 4.34
CA PHE A 399 10.96 19.66 3.19
C PHE A 399 11.73 20.35 2.08
N LYS A 400 11.55 19.91 0.83
CA LYS A 400 12.05 20.63 -0.36
C LYS A 400 11.06 21.70 -0.84
N ARG A 401 9.77 21.51 -0.54
CA ARG A 401 8.69 22.47 -0.78
C ARG A 401 7.67 22.36 0.35
N LEU A 402 7.21 23.50 0.84
CA LEU A 402 6.13 23.58 1.83
C LEU A 402 4.73 23.60 1.18
N LEU A 403 4.66 23.60 -0.16
CA LEU A 403 3.42 23.56 -0.95
C LEU A 403 2.50 24.77 -0.71
N CYS A 404 3.09 25.96 -0.60
CA CYS A 404 2.37 27.24 -0.60
C CYS A 404 2.81 28.09 -1.80
N GLU A 405 1.93 28.23 -2.79
CA GLU A 405 2.22 28.92 -4.05
C GLU A 405 1.93 30.44 -4.01
N LYS A 406 1.36 30.95 -2.91
CA LYS A 406 1.01 32.38 -2.73
C LYS A 406 1.78 33.00 -1.55
N VAL A 407 2.17 34.27 -1.65
CA VAL A 407 2.83 34.98 -0.54
C VAL A 407 1.94 35.01 0.69
N GLY A 408 2.44 34.54 1.83
CA GLY A 408 1.72 34.53 3.12
C GLY A 408 0.70 33.40 3.29
N CYS A 409 0.65 32.42 2.38
CA CYS A 409 -0.33 31.32 2.45
C CYS A 409 0.12 30.12 3.27
N ASP A 410 1.32 30.15 3.85
CA ASP A 410 1.90 28.99 4.48
C ASP A 410 1.79 29.05 6.01
N PRO A 411 0.85 28.30 6.62
CA PRO A 411 0.76 28.21 8.07
C PRO A 411 1.99 27.55 8.72
N VAL A 412 2.84 26.87 7.95
CA VAL A 412 3.99 26.11 8.45
C VAL A 412 5.32 26.82 8.29
N ALA A 413 5.41 27.86 7.45
CA ALA A 413 6.64 28.64 7.22
C ALA A 413 7.33 29.17 8.50
N PRO A 414 6.63 29.55 9.60
CA PRO A 414 7.29 29.93 10.85
C PRO A 414 8.03 28.78 11.56
N TYR A 415 7.72 27.53 11.20
CA TYR A 415 8.22 26.32 11.89
C TYR A 415 9.19 25.50 11.05
N TYR A 416 9.21 25.72 9.73
CA TYR A 416 10.04 24.97 8.79
C TYR A 416 10.74 25.87 7.81
N ARG A 417 11.90 25.41 7.34
CA ARG A 417 12.63 26.01 6.24
C ARG A 417 12.74 25.00 5.12
N GLU A 418 12.53 25.45 3.89
CA GLU A 418 12.79 24.64 2.70
C GLU A 418 14.30 24.36 2.58
N LEU A 419 14.62 23.08 2.39
CA LEU A 419 15.95 22.60 2.09
C LEU A 419 16.13 22.42 0.58
N LYS A 420 17.38 22.41 0.14
CA LYS A 420 17.71 22.14 -1.26
C LYS A 420 17.13 20.78 -1.68
N HIS A 421 16.60 20.74 -2.90
CA HIS A 421 16.19 19.49 -3.54
C HIS A 421 17.33 18.46 -3.53
N MET A 422 16.95 17.20 -3.28
CA MET A 422 17.84 16.04 -3.37
C MET A 422 17.09 14.93 -4.10
N THR A 423 17.68 14.43 -5.17
CA THR A 423 17.16 13.29 -5.94
C THR A 423 17.16 12.03 -5.07
N MET A 424 16.35 11.02 -5.42
CA MET A 424 16.41 9.72 -4.72
C MET A 424 17.79 9.07 -4.84
N LYS A 425 18.45 9.18 -5.99
CA LYS A 425 19.82 8.70 -6.20
C LYS A 425 20.82 9.31 -5.22
N GLU A 426 20.72 10.60 -4.94
CA GLU A 426 21.55 11.25 -3.92
C GLU A 426 21.20 10.73 -2.52
N GLN A 427 19.91 10.60 -2.19
CA GLN A 427 19.46 10.01 -0.92
C GLN A 427 19.98 8.58 -0.71
N TYR A 428 20.16 7.79 -1.78
CA TYR A 428 20.74 6.43 -1.68
C TYR A 428 22.20 6.39 -1.17
N HIS A 429 22.87 7.52 -0.95
CA HIS A 429 24.18 7.54 -0.28
C HIS A 429 24.08 7.40 1.26
N TYR A 430 22.87 7.42 1.81
CA TYR A 430 22.59 7.21 3.23
C TYR A 430 22.13 5.79 3.49
N LYS A 431 22.40 5.26 4.69
CA LYS A 431 21.97 3.91 5.09
C LYS A 431 20.46 3.80 5.32
N PHE A 432 19.79 4.84 5.85
CA PHE A 432 18.41 4.75 6.31
C PHE A 432 17.47 5.70 5.53
N LEU A 433 16.39 5.13 4.97
CA LEU A 433 15.41 5.86 4.15
C LEU A 433 14.01 5.72 4.75
N PRO A 434 13.51 6.69 5.53
CA PRO A 434 12.17 6.66 6.07
C PRO A 434 11.15 6.95 4.96
N ASP A 435 10.09 6.16 4.96
CA ASP A 435 8.96 6.26 4.05
C ASP A 435 7.68 6.41 4.85
N THR A 436 6.98 7.52 4.60
CA THR A 436 5.70 7.86 5.21
C THR A 436 4.75 8.36 4.14
N ASP A 437 3.46 8.12 4.38
CA ASP A 437 2.39 8.47 3.45
C ASP A 437 2.45 9.95 3.04
N GLY A 438 2.00 10.25 1.82
CA GLY A 438 1.65 11.58 1.38
C GLY A 438 0.17 11.82 1.56
N ASN A 439 -0.47 12.41 0.54
CA ASN A 439 -1.94 12.46 0.46
C ASN A 439 -2.55 11.05 0.36
N SER A 440 -1.79 10.12 -0.23
CA SER A 440 -2.03 8.68 -0.15
C SER A 440 -0.70 7.94 0.05
N PHE A 441 -0.52 6.75 -0.51
CA PHE A 441 0.73 6.00 -0.44
C PHE A 441 1.96 6.81 -0.95
N SER A 442 3.15 6.44 -0.50
CA SER A 442 4.40 7.02 -0.98
C SER A 442 4.93 6.27 -2.21
N ALA A 443 4.87 6.92 -3.37
CA ALA A 443 5.44 6.42 -4.63
C ALA A 443 6.96 6.15 -4.60
N ARG A 444 7.68 6.61 -3.57
CA ARG A 444 9.12 6.42 -3.44
C ARG A 444 9.49 5.02 -2.92
N PHE A 445 8.54 4.33 -2.27
CA PHE A 445 8.83 3.11 -1.53
C PHE A 445 9.43 2.01 -2.40
N ARG A 446 8.89 1.81 -3.61
CA ARG A 446 9.45 0.86 -4.58
C ARG A 446 10.89 1.22 -4.96
N GLY A 447 11.19 2.50 -5.17
CA GLY A 447 12.55 2.96 -5.44
C GLY A 447 13.50 2.68 -4.26
N PHE A 448 13.03 2.92 -3.03
CA PHE A 448 13.80 2.66 -1.81
C PHE A 448 14.12 1.17 -1.65
N LEU A 449 13.13 0.30 -1.86
CA LEU A 449 13.32 -1.15 -1.84
C LEU A 449 14.33 -1.62 -2.89
N ARG A 450 14.35 -1.01 -4.08
CA ARG A 450 15.31 -1.34 -5.15
C ARG A 450 16.71 -0.72 -4.93
N SER A 451 16.86 0.18 -3.96
CA SER A 451 18.15 0.78 -3.63
C SER A 451 19.02 -0.18 -2.81
N SER A 452 20.24 0.23 -2.51
CA SER A 452 21.15 -0.47 -1.60
C SER A 452 21.02 0.00 -0.15
N SER A 453 20.07 0.88 0.15
CA SER A 453 19.80 1.41 1.50
C SER A 453 18.69 0.63 2.20
N MET A 454 18.56 0.78 3.52
CA MET A 454 17.50 0.13 4.31
C MET A 454 16.27 1.03 4.39
N PRO A 455 15.13 0.64 3.81
CA PRO A 455 13.88 1.39 3.95
C PRO A 455 13.27 1.16 5.33
N LEU A 456 12.75 2.24 5.91
CA LEU A 456 11.85 2.19 7.06
C LEU A 456 10.47 2.62 6.59
N LYS A 457 9.38 1.93 6.92
CA LYS A 457 8.03 2.31 6.47
C LYS A 457 7.03 2.42 7.62
N ALA A 458 6.29 3.52 7.63
CA ALA A 458 5.05 3.69 8.40
C ALA A 458 3.96 4.14 7.42
N THR A 459 2.87 3.40 7.37
CA THR A 459 1.77 3.69 6.44
C THR A 459 0.44 3.21 7.00
N ILE A 460 -0.64 3.81 6.53
CA ILE A 460 -2.02 3.33 6.69
C ILE A 460 -2.65 2.88 5.37
N TYR A 461 -1.89 2.91 4.27
CA TYR A 461 -2.36 2.51 2.95
C TYR A 461 -1.91 1.08 2.64
N ALA A 462 -2.81 0.36 1.98
CA ALA A 462 -2.56 -0.91 1.33
C ALA A 462 -2.23 -0.68 -0.15
N GLU A 463 -1.26 -1.45 -0.64
CA GLU A 463 -0.80 -1.45 -2.03
C GLU A 463 -0.85 -2.87 -2.62
N TRP A 464 -0.85 -2.99 -3.95
CA TRP A 464 -0.93 -4.28 -4.67
C TRP A 464 0.15 -5.29 -4.28
N HIS A 465 1.31 -4.81 -3.81
CA HIS A 465 2.49 -5.62 -3.55
C HIS A 465 2.67 -6.06 -2.09
N ASP A 466 1.79 -5.64 -1.17
CA ASP A 466 2.01 -5.86 0.26
C ASP A 466 2.16 -7.33 0.62
N ASP A 467 1.39 -8.21 -0.02
CA ASP A 467 1.45 -9.67 0.19
C ASP A 467 2.78 -10.29 -0.28
N ARG A 468 3.58 -9.55 -1.07
CA ARG A 468 4.89 -9.98 -1.59
C ARG A 468 6.03 -9.57 -0.69
N LEU A 469 5.81 -8.67 0.27
CA LEU A 469 6.87 -8.12 1.11
C LEU A 469 6.77 -8.67 2.53
N THR A 470 7.92 -8.92 3.15
CA THR A 470 8.00 -9.41 4.53
C THR A 470 8.71 -8.36 5.38
N PRO A 471 7.98 -7.66 6.27
CA PRO A 471 8.58 -6.72 7.22
C PRO A 471 9.62 -7.42 8.10
N TRP A 472 10.70 -6.72 8.43
CA TRP A 472 11.94 -7.22 9.08
C TRP A 472 12.83 -8.12 8.22
N VAL A 473 12.44 -8.41 6.97
CA VAL A 473 13.31 -9.05 5.97
C VAL A 473 13.61 -8.09 4.83
N HIS A 474 12.60 -7.40 4.29
CA HIS A 474 12.76 -6.52 3.13
C HIS A 474 12.78 -5.03 3.48
N PHE A 475 12.20 -4.65 4.62
CA PHE A 475 12.18 -3.29 5.15
C PHE A 475 11.92 -3.34 6.65
N VAL A 476 12.13 -2.22 7.35
CA VAL A 476 11.81 -2.08 8.77
C VAL A 476 10.47 -1.35 8.95
N PRO A 477 9.43 -2.00 9.50
CA PRO A 477 8.20 -1.31 9.83
C PRO A 477 8.39 -0.44 11.10
N PHE A 478 7.74 0.71 11.15
CA PHE A 478 7.63 1.53 12.38
C PHE A 478 6.19 2.07 12.55
N ASP A 479 5.79 2.28 13.81
CA ASP A 479 4.41 2.61 14.20
C ASP A 479 4.02 4.02 13.75
N ASN A 480 2.74 4.25 13.41
CA ASN A 480 2.28 5.55 12.91
C ASN A 480 2.39 6.69 13.96
N THR A 481 2.57 6.39 15.25
CA THR A 481 2.95 7.38 16.28
C THR A 481 4.41 7.81 16.20
N PHE A 482 5.26 7.03 15.52
CA PHE A 482 6.72 7.15 15.42
C PHE A 482 7.49 7.02 16.75
N GLN A 483 6.84 6.58 17.82
CA GLN A 483 7.48 6.42 19.14
C GLN A 483 8.62 5.39 19.12
N ASP A 484 8.55 4.40 18.22
CA ASP A 484 9.56 3.37 18.02
C ASP A 484 10.70 3.79 17.07
N LEU A 485 10.64 4.96 16.44
CA LEU A 485 11.62 5.39 15.44
C LEU A 485 13.04 5.57 16.01
N TYR A 486 13.21 6.27 17.14
CA TYR A 486 14.54 6.46 17.72
C TYR A 486 15.16 5.15 18.22
N PRO A 487 14.46 4.29 18.99
CA PRO A 487 14.98 2.99 19.39
C PRO A 487 15.32 2.07 18.21
N ILE A 488 14.55 2.13 17.11
CA ILE A 488 14.86 1.40 15.88
C ILE A 488 16.18 1.90 15.29
N LEU A 489 16.33 3.23 15.14
CA LEU A 489 17.54 3.83 14.58
C LEU A 489 18.75 3.54 15.47
N GLU A 490 18.63 3.67 16.79
CA GLU A 490 19.69 3.38 17.75
C GLU A 490 20.19 1.94 17.58
N PHE A 491 19.28 0.96 17.52
CA PHE A 491 19.63 -0.44 17.28
C PHE A 491 20.38 -0.64 15.96
N PHE A 492 19.93 -0.04 14.86
CA PHE A 492 20.55 -0.26 13.55
C PHE A 492 21.83 0.55 13.31
N THR A 493 22.08 1.61 14.10
CA THR A 493 23.35 2.35 14.09
C THR A 493 24.44 1.74 14.98
N ASP A 494 24.08 0.82 15.87
CA ASP A 494 25.03 0.18 16.80
C ASP A 494 25.86 -0.91 16.08
N GLU A 495 27.06 -0.55 15.63
CA GLU A 495 27.98 -1.49 14.97
C GLU A 495 28.48 -2.58 15.92
N GLU A 496 28.74 -2.25 17.20
CA GLU A 496 29.30 -3.18 18.19
C GLU A 496 28.30 -4.28 18.58
N ALA A 497 27.01 -3.96 18.66
CA ALA A 497 25.95 -4.93 18.92
C ALA A 497 25.48 -5.69 17.66
N GLY A 498 26.06 -5.40 16.50
CA GLY A 498 25.73 -6.02 15.21
C GLY A 498 24.49 -5.44 14.51
N GLY A 499 24.07 -4.23 14.91
CA GLY A 499 22.99 -3.47 14.31
C GLY A 499 23.23 -3.13 12.85
N ASP A 500 24.42 -2.64 12.50
CA ASP A 500 24.75 -2.31 11.11
C ASP A 500 24.73 -3.54 10.20
N THR A 501 25.18 -4.69 10.69
CA THR A 501 25.09 -5.96 9.95
C THR A 501 23.63 -6.37 9.73
N ALA A 502 22.76 -6.17 10.72
CA ALA A 502 21.32 -6.41 10.58
C ALA A 502 20.68 -5.45 9.57
N ALA A 503 21.06 -4.18 9.58
CA ALA A 503 20.57 -3.18 8.63
C ALA A 503 20.99 -3.52 7.19
N ARG A 504 22.26 -3.89 7.01
CA ARG A 504 22.79 -4.37 5.72
C ARG A 504 22.01 -5.57 5.21
N PHE A 505 21.74 -6.54 6.07
CA PHE A 505 20.96 -7.72 5.71
C PHE A 505 19.58 -7.32 5.17
N ILE A 506 18.86 -6.42 5.85
CA ILE A 506 17.53 -5.98 5.39
C ILE A 506 17.63 -5.21 4.07
N ALA A 507 18.62 -4.32 3.91
CA ALA A 507 18.82 -3.58 2.68
C ALA A 507 19.11 -4.49 1.48
N GLU A 508 20.06 -5.42 1.62
CA GLU A 508 20.42 -6.36 0.55
C GLU A 508 19.26 -7.31 0.23
N ARG A 509 18.59 -7.86 1.25
CA ARG A 509 17.43 -8.75 1.05
C ARG A 509 16.25 -8.02 0.43
N GLY A 510 15.94 -6.81 0.87
CA GLY A 510 14.90 -5.97 0.29
C GLY A 510 15.14 -5.69 -1.19
N ARG A 511 16.37 -5.32 -1.55
CA ARG A 511 16.80 -5.09 -2.93
C ARG A 511 16.68 -6.33 -3.80
N ASP A 512 17.30 -7.42 -3.35
CA ASP A 512 17.38 -8.65 -4.12
C ASP A 512 15.99 -9.28 -4.28
N TRP A 513 15.10 -9.07 -3.32
CA TRP A 513 13.72 -9.52 -3.41
C TRP A 513 12.87 -8.63 -4.31
N ALA A 514 12.96 -7.31 -4.16
CA ALA A 514 12.24 -6.35 -4.98
C ALA A 514 12.57 -6.49 -6.47
N SER A 515 13.81 -6.85 -6.81
CA SER A 515 14.23 -7.14 -8.19
C SER A 515 13.62 -8.42 -8.78
N GLN A 516 12.95 -9.25 -7.97
CA GLN A 516 12.32 -10.50 -8.40
C GLN A 516 10.78 -10.46 -8.38
N VAL A 517 10.19 -9.66 -7.49
CA VAL A 517 8.72 -9.67 -7.29
C VAL A 517 8.00 -8.34 -7.48
N LEU A 518 8.74 -7.24 -7.69
CA LEU A 518 8.18 -5.89 -7.93
C LEU A 518 8.56 -5.35 -9.31
N ARG A 519 8.90 -6.21 -10.28
CA ARG A 519 9.29 -5.78 -11.62
C ARG A 519 8.08 -5.36 -12.45
N ARG A 520 8.31 -4.83 -13.65
CA ARG A 520 7.23 -4.49 -14.60
C ARG A 520 6.42 -5.74 -14.97
N GLU A 521 7.10 -6.88 -15.11
CA GLU A 521 6.50 -8.18 -15.37
C GLU A 521 5.59 -8.63 -14.24
N ASP A 522 5.95 -8.37 -12.98
CA ASP A 522 5.14 -8.75 -11.82
C ASP A 522 3.90 -7.85 -11.67
N MET A 523 4.03 -6.56 -11.97
CA MET A 523 2.90 -5.63 -12.08
C MET A 523 1.94 -6.05 -13.20
N ARG A 524 2.48 -6.38 -14.38
CA ARG A 524 1.74 -6.91 -15.53
C ARG A 524 0.97 -8.18 -15.16
N LEU A 525 1.62 -9.17 -14.55
CA LEU A 525 1.00 -10.43 -14.17
C LEU A 525 -0.07 -10.28 -13.09
N TYR A 526 0.13 -9.38 -12.13
CA TYR A 526 -0.88 -9.07 -11.12
C TYR A 526 -2.13 -8.47 -11.78
N THR A 527 -1.97 -7.43 -12.61
CA THR A 527 -3.10 -6.79 -13.30
C THR A 527 -3.77 -7.73 -14.29
N TRP A 528 -3.02 -8.58 -15.01
CA TRP A 528 -3.60 -9.59 -15.90
C TRP A 528 -4.48 -10.57 -15.13
N ARG A 529 -3.98 -11.17 -14.04
CA ARG A 529 -4.80 -12.07 -13.22
C ARG A 529 -6.03 -11.37 -12.67
N LEU A 530 -5.88 -10.13 -12.21
CA LEU A 530 -6.99 -9.32 -11.73
C LEU A 530 -8.05 -9.10 -12.82
N LEU A 531 -7.65 -8.79 -14.05
CA LEU A 531 -8.60 -8.54 -15.14
C LEU A 531 -9.30 -9.81 -15.63
N LEU A 532 -8.65 -10.98 -15.58
CA LEU A 532 -9.35 -12.26 -15.81
C LEU A 532 -10.43 -12.51 -14.75
N GLU A 533 -10.12 -12.22 -13.48
CA GLU A 533 -11.06 -12.37 -12.37
C GLU A 533 -12.19 -11.33 -12.43
N TRP A 534 -11.87 -10.08 -12.78
CA TRP A 534 -12.86 -9.01 -12.92
C TRP A 534 -13.81 -9.27 -14.09
N ALA A 535 -13.28 -9.68 -15.25
CA ALA A 535 -14.10 -10.12 -16.38
C ALA A 535 -15.04 -11.25 -15.97
N ARG A 536 -14.56 -12.20 -15.15
CA ARG A 536 -15.41 -13.25 -14.59
C ARG A 536 -16.49 -12.69 -13.69
N VAL A 537 -16.18 -11.81 -12.73
CA VAL A 537 -17.18 -11.21 -11.82
C VAL A 537 -18.34 -10.52 -12.57
N CYS A 538 -18.02 -9.89 -13.70
CA CYS A 538 -18.95 -9.17 -14.57
C CYS A 538 -19.71 -10.06 -15.58
N ASP A 539 -19.37 -11.34 -15.71
CA ASP A 539 -20.05 -12.26 -16.63
C ASP A 539 -21.25 -12.93 -15.94
N GLU A 540 -22.38 -13.07 -16.62
CA GLU A 540 -23.55 -13.75 -16.06
C GLU A 540 -23.32 -15.26 -15.85
N ASP A 541 -22.37 -15.86 -16.57
CA ASP A 541 -21.95 -17.26 -16.40
C ASP A 541 -20.81 -17.41 -15.37
N ARG A 542 -20.51 -16.37 -14.56
CA ARG A 542 -19.39 -16.32 -13.60
C ARG A 542 -19.19 -17.54 -12.70
N GLU A 543 -20.28 -18.23 -12.39
CA GLU A 543 -20.30 -19.40 -11.50
C GLU A 543 -19.87 -20.68 -12.20
N LYS A 544 -19.94 -20.71 -13.53
CA LYS A 544 -19.56 -21.83 -14.39
C LYS A 544 -18.25 -21.56 -15.13
N LEU A 545 -17.84 -20.29 -15.23
CA LEU A 545 -16.60 -19.91 -15.91
C LEU A 545 -15.37 -20.49 -15.21
N GLY A 546 -14.60 -21.29 -15.95
CA GLY A 546 -13.44 -21.96 -15.40
C GLY A 546 -12.47 -22.53 -16.43
N PHE A 547 -11.22 -22.66 -16.01
CA PHE A 547 -10.14 -23.39 -16.64
C PHE A 547 -10.04 -24.79 -16.01
N ILE A 548 -10.11 -25.81 -16.87
CA ILE A 548 -10.09 -27.22 -16.48
C ILE A 548 -9.18 -28.09 -17.37
N ARG A 549 -8.37 -27.49 -18.26
CA ARG A 549 -7.52 -28.28 -19.16
C ARG A 549 -6.53 -29.15 -18.39
N ASP A 550 -6.02 -28.64 -17.26
CA ASP A 550 -5.14 -29.37 -16.34
C ASP A 550 -5.79 -30.61 -15.69
N LEU A 551 -7.13 -30.72 -15.72
CA LEU A 551 -7.87 -31.87 -15.22
C LEU A 551 -8.24 -32.87 -16.32
N ILE A 552 -8.14 -32.47 -17.60
CA ILE A 552 -8.54 -33.28 -18.76
C ILE A 552 -7.31 -33.82 -19.49
N GLU A 553 -6.27 -33.00 -19.62
CA GLU A 553 -5.02 -33.36 -20.28
C GLU A 553 -3.99 -33.88 -19.27
N PRO A 554 -3.20 -34.91 -19.63
CA PRO A 554 -2.15 -35.41 -18.76
C PRO A 554 -1.00 -34.40 -18.62
N ARG A 555 -0.39 -34.36 -17.43
CA ARG A 555 0.83 -33.58 -17.16
C ARG A 555 1.92 -34.03 -18.14
N LYS A 556 2.38 -33.12 -19.01
CA LYS A 556 3.32 -33.45 -20.10
C LYS A 556 4.70 -33.93 -19.62
N ASP A 557 4.99 -33.84 -18.32
CA ASP A 557 6.29 -34.17 -17.71
C ASP A 557 6.27 -35.37 -16.74
N SER A 558 5.23 -36.21 -16.72
CA SER A 558 5.25 -37.46 -15.93
C SER A 558 5.93 -38.65 -16.65
N ILE A 559 6.75 -38.39 -17.68
CA ILE A 559 7.64 -39.36 -18.30
C ILE A 559 9.07 -38.80 -18.24
N ARG A 560 9.72 -38.92 -17.09
CA ARG A 560 11.18 -38.99 -16.95
C ARG A 560 11.59 -39.56 -15.61
#